data_AF-A0A7S1RUZ7-F1
#
_entry.id   AF-A0A7S1RUZ7-F1
#
_cell.length_a   1.000
_cell.length_b   1.000
_cell.length_c   1.000
_cell.angle_alpha   90.00
_cell.angle_beta   90.00
_cell.angle_gamma   90.00
#
_symmetry.space_group_name_H-M   'P 1'
#
loop_
_entity.id
_entity.type
_entity.pdbx_description
1 polymer ?
#
loop_
_entity_poly.entity_id
_entity_poly.type
_entity_poly.pdbx_seq_one_letter_code
_entity_poly.pdbx_strand_id
1 'polypeptide(L)'
;RMAPALQWYALYFAGVVVYMVYSIYELLTEYDSLSPESVADNLRRTFDLPQNQLALAGKTFEEFQESLIIRPWLRRLNLVSQFACVPVVVIAMVHVWKFLVLKGKRFAERDPHWSSVPWKPPTRMNWLLLVITMPVMFCVCSMRATCRIMAVMTGTAHGHETLEWPRVQTVEFAMYTSDLELAALFQFSTVYAFARLCGSILSDRAFFKGEMAGEDAAEYTLIIKTAGFLGVWAFVAVGMVRCIFSFLIAEAEQFETYAEMASRAQETAFQQVSTVFSAITVLCVINMAIICRMSFIKDKIQKANQKFMGTRLLLLAGEIQAKIVAAFTVGSALYKQVDQHAKQLHFPIHKWNFSDEQAHLFHLSLLNFECLVVVIYNLVAWFNLDLETSGVLNFKPLTRDGNAGNAGNAGNGGGGGENEKSTLLDAMDF
;
A
#
# COMPACT_ATOMS: atom_id res chain seq x y z
N ARG A 1 -17.32 28.28 0.82
CA ARG A 1 -16.70 27.55 1.95
C ARG A 1 -17.02 26.07 1.76
N MET A 2 -16.07 25.24 1.30
CA MET A 2 -16.31 23.79 1.26
C MET A 2 -16.40 23.25 2.69
N ALA A 3 -17.38 22.39 2.95
CA ALA A 3 -17.47 21.71 4.24
C ALA A 3 -16.26 20.79 4.43
N PRO A 4 -15.72 20.66 5.65
CA PRO A 4 -14.61 19.73 5.94
C PRO A 4 -14.92 18.29 5.52
N ALA A 5 -16.20 17.91 5.57
CA ALA A 5 -16.68 16.59 5.15
C ALA A 5 -16.44 16.28 3.65
N LEU A 6 -16.22 17.30 2.81
CA LEU A 6 -15.98 17.13 1.37
C LEU A 6 -14.49 17.07 1.01
N GLN A 7 -13.59 17.13 2.00
CA GLN A 7 -12.17 16.97 1.72
C GLN A 7 -11.83 15.49 1.47
N TRP A 8 -10.89 15.23 0.56
CA TRP A 8 -10.52 13.87 0.15
C TRP A 8 -10.13 12.98 1.32
N TYR A 9 -9.42 13.52 2.33
CA TYR A 9 -9.01 12.75 3.51
C TYR A 9 -10.19 12.32 4.38
N ALA A 10 -11.27 13.12 4.43
CA ALA A 10 -12.48 12.77 5.17
C ALA A 10 -13.26 11.66 4.45
N LEU A 11 -13.41 11.78 3.13
CA LEU A 11 -14.01 10.74 2.28
C LEU A 11 -13.21 9.44 2.34
N TYR A 12 -11.88 9.53 2.26
CA TYR A 12 -10.96 8.42 2.41
C TYR A 12 -11.19 7.67 3.72
N PHE A 13 -11.17 8.36 4.85
CA PHE A 13 -11.36 7.74 6.16
C PHE A 13 -12.77 7.20 6.38
N ALA A 14 -13.80 7.85 5.82
CA ALA A 14 -15.16 7.32 5.83
C ALA A 14 -15.24 5.99 5.06
N GLY A 15 -14.66 5.94 3.85
CA GLY A 15 -14.59 4.71 3.04
C GLY A 15 -13.83 3.60 3.76
N VAL A 16 -12.68 3.90 4.35
CA VAL A 16 -11.89 2.96 5.17
C VAL A 16 -12.70 2.40 6.32
N VAL A 17 -13.45 3.23 7.06
CA VAL A 17 -14.27 2.75 8.19
C VAL A 17 -15.40 1.86 7.71
N VAL A 18 -16.11 2.25 6.65
CA VAL A 18 -17.18 1.42 6.07
C VAL A 18 -16.63 0.06 5.64
N TYR A 19 -15.49 0.07 4.94
CA TYR A 19 -14.86 -1.15 4.43
C TYR A 19 -14.36 -2.05 5.56
N MET A 20 -13.73 -1.47 6.60
CA MET A 20 -13.32 -2.19 7.80
C MET A 20 -14.50 -2.79 8.56
N VAL A 21 -15.57 -2.03 8.79
CA VAL A 21 -16.77 -2.52 9.50
C VAL A 21 -17.43 -3.66 8.72
N TYR A 22 -17.51 -3.53 7.39
CA TYR A 22 -18.02 -4.59 6.53
C TYR A 22 -17.18 -5.86 6.62
N SER A 23 -15.84 -5.76 6.56
CA SER A 23 -14.95 -6.94 6.69
C SER A 23 -15.04 -7.60 8.06
N ILE A 24 -15.14 -6.82 9.15
CA ILE A 24 -15.34 -7.38 10.50
C ILE A 24 -16.69 -8.09 10.59
N TYR A 25 -17.75 -7.47 10.06
CA TYR A 25 -19.08 -8.06 10.06
C TYR A 25 -19.08 -9.39 9.31
N GLU A 26 -18.62 -9.41 8.06
CA GLU A 26 -18.51 -10.62 7.22
C GLU A 26 -17.66 -11.70 7.91
N LEU A 27 -16.52 -11.33 8.49
CA LEU A 27 -15.66 -12.27 9.21
C LEU A 27 -16.38 -12.95 10.38
N LEU A 28 -17.07 -12.16 11.21
CA LEU A 28 -17.74 -12.65 12.41
C LEU A 28 -19.00 -13.44 12.08
N THR A 29 -19.80 -12.98 11.11
CA THR A 29 -21.09 -13.60 10.80
C THR A 29 -20.97 -14.81 9.89
N GLU A 30 -20.12 -14.75 8.86
CA GLU A 30 -20.05 -15.78 7.83
C GLU A 30 -18.99 -16.85 8.12
N TYR A 31 -17.91 -16.53 8.84
CA TYR A 31 -16.77 -17.45 9.00
C TYR A 31 -16.53 -17.86 10.46
N ASP A 32 -16.39 -16.91 11.39
CA ASP A 32 -16.02 -17.25 12.77
C ASP A 32 -17.19 -17.83 13.59
N SER A 33 -18.43 -17.55 13.19
CA SER A 33 -19.63 -18.14 13.79
C SER A 33 -19.79 -19.63 13.47
N LEU A 34 -19.13 -20.13 12.43
CA LEU A 34 -19.27 -21.51 11.97
C LEU A 34 -18.59 -22.48 12.95
N SER A 35 -19.36 -23.49 13.39
CA SER A 35 -18.82 -24.59 14.17
C SER A 35 -17.92 -25.46 13.31
N PRO A 36 -16.93 -26.19 13.89
CA PRO A 36 -16.10 -27.12 13.15
C PRO A 36 -16.91 -28.15 12.34
N GLU A 37 -18.07 -28.57 12.87
CA GLU A 37 -18.98 -29.49 12.20
C GLU A 37 -19.64 -28.82 10.98
N SER A 38 -20.11 -27.57 11.11
CA SER A 38 -20.67 -26.82 9.98
C SER A 38 -19.62 -26.59 8.87
N VAL A 39 -18.37 -26.32 9.24
CA VAL A 39 -17.27 -26.20 8.26
C VAL A 39 -17.03 -27.55 7.56
N ALA A 40 -16.98 -28.65 8.30
CA ALA A 40 -16.83 -29.98 7.72
C ALA A 40 -18.00 -30.33 6.78
N ASP A 41 -19.23 -30.01 7.17
CA ASP A 41 -20.44 -30.22 6.35
C ASP A 41 -20.42 -29.37 5.08
N ASN A 42 -20.01 -28.10 5.16
CA ASN A 42 -19.87 -27.23 3.99
C ASN A 42 -18.84 -27.78 3.02
N LEU A 43 -17.64 -28.12 3.51
CA LEU A 43 -16.60 -28.73 2.69
C LEU A 43 -17.05 -30.06 2.09
N ARG A 44 -17.83 -30.85 2.84
CA ARG A 44 -18.38 -32.13 2.34
C ARG A 44 -19.37 -31.91 1.21
N ARG A 45 -20.30 -30.96 1.38
CA ARG A 45 -21.24 -30.56 0.33
C ARG A 45 -20.49 -30.10 -0.91
N THR A 46 -19.49 -29.24 -0.76
CA THR A 46 -18.62 -28.81 -1.85
C THR A 46 -17.95 -29.99 -2.55
N PHE A 47 -17.34 -30.91 -1.79
CA PHE A 47 -16.67 -32.08 -2.34
C PHE A 47 -17.61 -33.00 -3.14
N ASP A 48 -18.83 -33.21 -2.65
CA ASP A 48 -19.81 -34.12 -3.26
C ASP A 48 -20.53 -33.51 -4.48
N LEU A 49 -20.37 -32.21 -4.76
CA LEU A 49 -21.00 -31.56 -5.93
C LEU A 49 -20.57 -32.22 -7.25
N PRO A 50 -21.50 -32.48 -8.20
CA PRO A 50 -21.19 -33.20 -9.43
C PRO A 50 -20.04 -32.62 -10.25
N GLN A 51 -19.97 -31.29 -10.36
CA GLN A 51 -18.90 -30.60 -11.08
C GLN A 51 -17.50 -30.82 -10.46
N ASN A 52 -17.43 -31.14 -9.18
CA ASN A 52 -16.16 -31.33 -8.47
C ASN A 52 -15.64 -32.76 -8.56
N GLN A 53 -16.48 -33.73 -8.94
CA GLN A 53 -16.09 -35.13 -8.98
C GLN A 53 -14.95 -35.42 -9.97
N LEU A 54 -14.93 -34.71 -11.11
CA LEU A 54 -13.85 -34.85 -12.09
C LEU A 54 -12.57 -34.13 -11.63
N ALA A 55 -12.72 -32.90 -11.13
CA ALA A 55 -11.61 -32.06 -10.71
C ALA A 55 -10.89 -32.59 -9.45
N LEU A 56 -11.62 -33.27 -8.57
CA LEU A 56 -11.11 -33.90 -7.36
C LEU A 56 -10.94 -35.42 -7.52
N ALA A 57 -10.99 -35.93 -8.75
CA ALA A 57 -10.84 -37.36 -9.02
C ALA A 57 -9.52 -37.88 -8.43
N GLY A 58 -9.64 -38.85 -7.52
CA GLY A 58 -8.50 -39.49 -6.87
C GLY A 58 -8.07 -38.89 -5.53
N LYS A 59 -8.69 -37.79 -5.08
CA LYS A 59 -8.55 -37.31 -3.70
C LYS A 59 -9.64 -37.88 -2.82
N THR A 60 -9.32 -38.30 -1.60
CA THR A 60 -10.36 -38.58 -0.60
C THR A 60 -10.89 -37.29 0.01
N PHE A 61 -12.07 -37.36 0.64
CA PHE A 61 -12.62 -36.20 1.35
C PHE A 61 -11.69 -35.75 2.49
N GLU A 62 -11.02 -36.69 3.15
CA GLU A 62 -10.09 -36.40 4.24
C GLU A 62 -8.87 -35.63 3.74
N GLU A 63 -8.29 -36.02 2.59
CA GLU A 63 -7.17 -35.28 1.96
C GLU A 63 -7.58 -33.87 1.53
N PHE A 64 -8.79 -33.75 0.97
CA PHE A 64 -9.37 -32.45 0.61
C PHE A 64 -9.55 -31.57 1.85
N GLN A 65 -10.19 -32.10 2.89
CA GLN A 65 -10.45 -31.38 4.13
C GLN A 65 -9.14 -31.02 4.84
N GLU A 66 -8.18 -31.92 4.93
CA GLU A 66 -6.90 -31.71 5.61
C GLU A 66 -6.13 -30.50 5.05
N SER A 67 -6.21 -30.28 3.73
CA SER A 67 -5.59 -29.11 3.08
C SER A 67 -6.20 -27.76 3.51
N LEU A 68 -7.48 -27.77 3.92
CA LEU A 68 -8.27 -26.58 4.26
C LEU A 68 -8.50 -26.38 5.76
N ILE A 69 -8.16 -27.37 6.61
CA ILE A 69 -8.33 -27.24 8.07
C ILE A 69 -7.48 -26.08 8.60
N ILE A 70 -8.11 -25.13 9.28
CA ILE A 70 -7.40 -24.04 9.97
C ILE A 70 -6.92 -24.53 11.33
N ARG A 71 -5.62 -24.38 11.61
CA ARG A 71 -5.08 -24.67 12.95
C ARG A 71 -5.71 -23.75 14.00
N PRO A 72 -6.10 -24.25 15.20
CA PRO A 72 -6.80 -23.42 16.19
C PRO A 72 -6.04 -22.15 16.62
N TRP A 73 -4.71 -22.24 16.75
CA TRP A 73 -3.89 -21.08 17.09
C TRP A 73 -3.85 -20.04 15.96
N LEU A 74 -3.85 -20.49 14.70
CA LEU A 74 -3.83 -19.62 13.53
C LEU A 74 -5.17 -18.91 13.37
N ARG A 75 -6.29 -19.61 13.61
CA ARG A 75 -7.63 -19.00 13.67
C ARG A 75 -7.70 -17.89 14.71
N ARG A 76 -7.20 -18.14 15.93
CA ARG A 76 -7.15 -17.12 16.99
C ARG A 76 -6.23 -15.95 16.63
N LEU A 77 -5.04 -16.24 16.08
CA LEU A 77 -4.11 -15.20 15.64
C LEU A 77 -4.75 -14.31 14.57
N ASN A 78 -5.40 -14.92 13.59
CA ASN A 78 -6.11 -14.19 12.55
C ASN A 78 -7.21 -13.31 13.12
N LEU A 79 -8.10 -13.86 13.95
CA LEU A 79 -9.17 -13.09 14.60
C LEU A 79 -8.63 -11.88 15.37
N VAL A 80 -7.60 -12.08 16.20
CA VAL A 80 -6.98 -10.98 16.96
C VAL A 80 -6.34 -9.95 16.03
N SER A 81 -5.71 -10.39 14.94
CA SER A 81 -5.09 -9.49 13.96
C SER A 81 -6.12 -8.58 13.26
N GLN A 82 -7.33 -9.09 13.01
CA GLN A 82 -8.42 -8.34 12.38
C GLN A 82 -8.91 -7.22 13.31
N PHE A 83 -9.05 -7.51 14.61
CA PHE A 83 -9.36 -6.49 15.61
C PHE A 83 -8.20 -5.50 15.83
N ALA A 84 -6.96 -5.90 15.58
CA ALA A 84 -5.80 -5.00 15.63
C ALA A 84 -5.86 -3.90 14.55
N CYS A 85 -6.65 -4.06 13.49
CA CYS A 85 -6.86 -2.99 12.50
C CYS A 85 -7.74 -1.83 13.00
N VAL A 86 -8.63 -2.06 13.97
CA VAL A 86 -9.44 -0.99 14.55
C VAL A 86 -8.56 0.10 15.19
N PRO A 87 -7.62 -0.21 16.11
CA PRO A 87 -6.71 0.81 16.63
C PRO A 87 -5.81 1.38 15.53
N VAL A 88 -5.48 0.66 14.45
CA VAL A 88 -4.72 1.24 13.32
C VAL A 88 -5.45 2.43 12.72
N VAL A 89 -6.73 2.24 12.35
CA VAL A 89 -7.56 3.29 11.76
C VAL A 89 -7.75 4.44 12.75
N VAL A 90 -8.07 4.15 14.01
CA VAL A 90 -8.30 5.18 15.04
C VAL A 90 -7.04 6.01 15.31
N ILE A 91 -5.88 5.37 15.47
CA ILE A 91 -4.61 6.07 15.70
C ILE A 91 -4.26 6.95 14.50
N ALA A 92 -4.39 6.43 13.28
CA ALA A 92 -4.12 7.21 12.06
C ALA A 92 -5.07 8.40 11.90
N MET A 93 -6.37 8.21 12.16
CA MET A 93 -7.37 9.29 12.16
C MET A 93 -7.01 10.40 13.17
N VAL A 94 -6.69 10.02 14.41
CA VAL A 94 -6.27 10.97 15.45
C VAL A 94 -4.99 11.68 15.03
N HIS A 95 -4.03 10.94 14.47
CA HIS A 95 -2.76 11.48 14.00
C HIS A 95 -2.98 12.54 12.91
N VAL A 96 -3.72 12.19 11.85
CA VAL A 96 -4.06 13.10 10.74
C VAL A 96 -4.85 14.31 11.24
N TRP A 97 -5.92 14.08 12.01
CA TRP A 97 -6.81 15.14 12.44
C TRP A 97 -6.12 16.14 13.36
N LYS A 98 -5.48 15.64 14.43
CA LYS A 98 -4.88 16.48 15.47
C LYS A 98 -3.60 17.16 15.00
N PHE A 99 -2.72 16.44 14.30
CA PHE A 99 -1.39 16.95 14.00
C PHE A 99 -1.28 17.62 12.64
N LEU A 100 -2.11 17.26 11.66
CA LEU A 100 -2.07 17.87 10.33
C LEU A 100 -3.25 18.80 10.09
N VAL A 101 -4.47 18.28 10.13
CA VAL A 101 -5.67 19.04 9.72
C VAL A 101 -5.92 20.24 10.63
N LEU A 102 -5.98 20.05 11.95
CA LEU A 102 -6.26 21.15 12.88
C LEU A 102 -5.14 22.19 12.92
N LYS A 103 -3.87 21.77 12.82
CA LYS A 103 -2.73 22.71 12.78
C LYS A 103 -2.70 23.48 11.46
N GLY A 104 -2.87 22.79 10.33
CA GLY A 104 -2.93 23.40 9.00
C GLY A 104 -4.09 24.39 8.88
N LYS A 105 -5.24 24.06 9.45
CA LYS A 105 -6.40 24.97 9.52
C LYS A 105 -6.09 26.26 10.27
N ARG A 106 -5.53 26.17 11.47
CA ARG A 106 -5.16 27.35 12.29
C ARG A 106 -4.15 28.24 11.57
N PHE A 107 -3.26 27.65 10.78
CA PHE A 107 -2.29 28.39 9.99
C PHE A 107 -2.96 29.06 8.78
N ALA A 108 -3.82 28.34 8.06
CA ALA A 108 -4.60 28.89 6.95
C ALA A 108 -5.53 30.05 7.37
N GLU A 109 -6.10 30.01 8.58
CA GLU A 109 -6.93 31.09 9.13
C GLU A 109 -6.14 32.38 9.39
N ARG A 110 -4.83 32.29 9.62
CA ARG A 110 -3.94 33.46 9.82
C ARG A 110 -3.44 34.05 8.51
N ASP A 111 -3.44 33.26 7.43
CA ASP A 111 -2.98 33.68 6.12
C ASP A 111 -4.14 34.39 5.36
N PRO A 112 -3.96 35.66 4.95
CA PRO A 112 -4.99 36.41 4.23
C PRO A 112 -5.51 35.71 2.97
N HIS A 113 -4.65 34.99 2.25
CA HIS A 113 -4.99 34.31 1.00
C HIS A 113 -5.75 32.99 1.23
N TRP A 114 -5.47 32.29 2.33
CA TRP A 114 -6.03 30.96 2.62
C TRP A 114 -7.18 30.95 3.62
N SER A 115 -7.46 32.09 4.26
CA SER A 115 -8.56 32.26 5.23
C SER A 115 -9.95 31.86 4.69
N SER A 116 -10.14 31.92 3.36
CA SER A 116 -11.40 31.54 2.69
C SER A 116 -11.59 30.02 2.54
N VAL A 117 -10.50 29.25 2.61
CA VAL A 117 -10.45 27.79 2.40
C VAL A 117 -9.59 27.08 3.47
N PRO A 118 -9.87 27.27 4.76
CA PRO A 118 -8.97 26.83 5.84
C PRO A 118 -8.84 25.31 5.97
N TRP A 119 -9.73 24.55 5.32
CA TRP A 119 -9.72 23.08 5.35
C TRP A 119 -8.95 22.45 4.18
N LYS A 120 -8.52 23.25 3.20
CA LYS A 120 -7.76 22.77 2.05
C LYS A 120 -6.29 22.60 2.45
N PRO A 121 -5.77 21.37 2.50
CA PRO A 121 -4.36 21.15 2.83
C PRO A 121 -3.44 21.67 1.71
N PRO A 122 -2.27 22.25 2.05
CA PRO A 122 -1.20 22.49 1.08
C PRO A 122 -0.75 21.19 0.40
N THR A 123 -0.19 21.29 -0.81
CA THR A 123 0.31 20.13 -1.57
C THR A 123 1.34 19.31 -0.79
N ARG A 124 2.29 19.96 -0.11
CA ARG A 124 3.28 19.27 0.75
C ARG A 124 2.62 18.52 1.91
N MET A 125 1.53 19.07 2.46
CA MET A 125 0.77 18.41 3.52
C MET A 125 -0.02 17.21 2.97
N ASN A 126 -0.52 17.25 1.73
CA ASN A 126 -1.15 16.09 1.08
C ASN A 126 -0.17 14.92 0.95
N TRP A 127 1.08 15.17 0.54
CA TRP A 127 2.09 14.13 0.47
C TRP A 127 2.38 13.52 1.85
N LEU A 128 2.43 14.36 2.88
CA LEU A 128 2.61 13.90 4.26
C LEU A 128 1.40 13.10 4.76
N LEU A 129 0.18 13.49 4.39
CA LEU A 129 -1.04 12.74 4.70
C LEU A 129 -0.95 11.31 4.14
N LEU A 130 -0.58 11.16 2.86
CA LEU A 130 -0.40 9.84 2.23
C LEU A 130 0.60 8.97 2.99
N VAL A 131 1.74 9.54 3.40
CA VAL A 131 2.76 8.84 4.19
C VAL A 131 2.22 8.33 5.52
N ILE A 132 1.43 9.13 6.22
CA ILE A 132 0.87 8.75 7.52
C ILE A 132 -0.26 7.72 7.37
N THR A 133 -1.05 7.81 6.31
CA THR A 133 -2.21 6.92 6.08
C THR A 133 -1.85 5.61 5.39
N MET A 134 -0.64 5.44 4.85
CA MET A 134 -0.23 4.20 4.16
C MET A 134 -0.55 2.90 4.94
N PRO A 135 -0.26 2.76 6.26
CA PRO A 135 -0.56 1.54 7.00
C PRO A 135 -2.06 1.22 7.10
N VAL A 136 -2.91 2.23 6.98
CA VAL A 136 -4.37 2.08 7.03
C VAL A 136 -4.85 1.29 5.82
N MET A 137 -4.33 1.60 4.62
CA MET A 137 -4.71 0.86 3.41
C MET A 137 -4.30 -0.60 3.47
N PHE A 138 -3.05 -0.88 3.87
CA PHE A 138 -2.60 -2.26 4.05
C PHE A 138 -3.46 -3.02 5.05
N CYS A 139 -3.82 -2.41 6.18
CA CYS A 139 -4.68 -3.05 7.15
C CYS A 139 -6.01 -3.45 6.51
N VAL A 140 -6.75 -2.50 5.93
CA VAL A 140 -8.12 -2.82 5.47
C VAL A 140 -8.13 -3.72 4.23
N CYS A 141 -7.18 -3.56 3.31
CA CYS A 141 -7.01 -4.51 2.20
C CYS A 141 -6.67 -5.91 2.70
N SER A 142 -5.79 -6.04 3.70
CA SER A 142 -5.46 -7.32 4.33
C SER A 142 -6.66 -7.96 5.06
N MET A 143 -7.53 -7.14 5.66
CA MET A 143 -8.79 -7.61 6.23
C MET A 143 -9.72 -8.21 5.17
N ARG A 144 -9.91 -7.51 4.03
CA ARG A 144 -10.72 -8.05 2.93
C ARG A 144 -10.11 -9.34 2.38
N ALA A 145 -8.81 -9.33 2.10
CA ALA A 145 -8.08 -10.48 1.61
C ALA A 145 -8.22 -11.68 2.57
N THR A 146 -8.31 -11.43 3.88
CA THR A 146 -8.54 -12.48 4.89
C THR A 146 -9.89 -13.13 4.71
N CYS A 147 -10.97 -12.36 4.50
CA CYS A 147 -12.30 -12.90 4.25
C CYS A 147 -12.31 -13.85 3.03
N ARG A 148 -11.56 -13.52 1.97
CA ARG A 148 -11.43 -14.36 0.75
C ARG A 148 -10.83 -15.73 1.06
N ILE A 149 -9.71 -15.73 1.78
CA ILE A 149 -9.05 -16.98 2.20
C ILE A 149 -9.93 -17.76 3.18
N MET A 150 -10.57 -17.08 4.13
CA MET A 150 -11.50 -17.73 5.06
C MET A 150 -12.65 -18.41 4.32
N ALA A 151 -13.25 -17.76 3.32
CA ALA A 151 -14.34 -18.32 2.52
C ALA A 151 -13.96 -19.63 1.82
N VAL A 152 -12.74 -19.70 1.28
CA VAL A 152 -12.18 -20.94 0.70
C VAL A 152 -12.02 -22.02 1.78
N MET A 153 -11.40 -21.67 2.91
CA MET A 153 -11.13 -22.62 3.99
C MET A 153 -12.40 -23.12 4.71
N THR A 154 -13.49 -22.35 4.68
CA THR A 154 -14.78 -22.73 5.28
C THR A 154 -15.76 -23.38 4.30
N GLY A 155 -15.42 -23.49 3.01
CA GLY A 155 -16.33 -24.02 1.99
C GLY A 155 -17.50 -23.09 1.68
N THR A 156 -17.37 -21.79 1.93
CA THR A 156 -18.43 -20.78 1.73
C THR A 156 -18.06 -19.72 0.68
N ALA A 157 -17.04 -20.00 -0.14
CA ALA A 157 -16.61 -19.17 -1.25
C ALA A 157 -17.75 -18.88 -2.25
N HIS A 158 -17.70 -17.70 -2.89
CA HIS A 158 -18.75 -17.30 -3.82
C HIS A 158 -18.73 -18.18 -5.07
N GLY A 159 -19.90 -18.65 -5.49
CA GLY A 159 -20.04 -19.48 -6.69
C GLY A 159 -19.61 -20.94 -6.53
N HIS A 160 -19.35 -21.42 -5.31
CA HIS A 160 -18.99 -22.83 -5.08
C HIS A 160 -20.07 -23.83 -5.53
N GLU A 161 -21.33 -23.40 -5.60
CA GLU A 161 -22.44 -24.22 -6.08
C GLU A 161 -22.48 -24.36 -7.62
N THR A 162 -21.87 -23.43 -8.35
CA THR A 162 -21.97 -23.34 -9.82
C THR A 162 -20.66 -23.61 -10.55
N LEU A 163 -19.53 -23.32 -9.91
CA LEU A 163 -18.19 -23.48 -10.48
C LEU A 163 -17.50 -24.71 -9.90
N GLU A 164 -16.54 -25.26 -10.65
CA GLU A 164 -15.63 -26.28 -10.14
C GLU A 164 -14.77 -25.71 -9.01
N TRP A 165 -14.49 -26.50 -7.98
CA TRP A 165 -13.79 -26.03 -6.79
C TRP A 165 -12.41 -25.44 -7.08
N PRO A 166 -11.55 -26.05 -7.92
CA PRO A 166 -10.29 -25.41 -8.29
C PRO A 166 -10.49 -24.04 -8.93
N ARG A 167 -11.57 -23.87 -9.71
CA ARG A 167 -11.92 -22.59 -10.32
C ARG A 167 -12.35 -21.56 -9.27
N VAL A 168 -13.14 -21.97 -8.29
CA VAL A 168 -13.54 -21.14 -7.13
C VAL A 168 -12.31 -20.68 -6.36
N GLN A 169 -11.40 -21.60 -6.06
CA GLN A 169 -10.14 -21.27 -5.39
C GLN A 169 -9.34 -20.24 -6.20
N THR A 170 -9.14 -20.46 -7.50
CA THR A 170 -8.45 -19.50 -8.37
C THR A 170 -9.08 -18.11 -8.31
N VAL A 171 -10.41 -18.00 -8.40
CA VAL A 171 -11.11 -16.70 -8.35
C VAL A 171 -10.95 -16.01 -7.00
N GLU A 172 -11.10 -16.73 -5.88
CA GLU A 172 -10.92 -16.14 -4.56
C GLU A 172 -9.46 -15.74 -4.30
N PHE A 173 -8.49 -16.51 -4.81
CA PHE A 173 -7.07 -16.14 -4.76
C PHE A 173 -6.71 -14.95 -5.66
N ALA A 174 -7.38 -14.82 -6.81
CA ALA A 174 -7.26 -13.64 -7.66
C ALA A 174 -7.78 -12.39 -6.94
N MET A 175 -8.93 -12.47 -6.27
CA MET A 175 -9.47 -11.38 -5.45
C MET A 175 -8.56 -11.05 -4.26
N TYR A 176 -8.05 -12.06 -3.54
CA TYR A 176 -7.03 -11.89 -2.50
C TYR A 176 -5.82 -11.11 -3.02
N THR A 177 -5.32 -11.46 -4.21
CA THR A 177 -4.17 -10.82 -4.83
C THR A 177 -4.51 -9.37 -5.21
N SER A 178 -5.69 -9.15 -5.79
CA SER A 178 -6.21 -7.83 -6.17
C SER A 178 -6.25 -6.87 -4.97
N ASP A 179 -6.74 -7.33 -3.81
CA ASP A 179 -6.77 -6.55 -2.58
C ASP A 179 -5.35 -6.12 -2.13
N LEU A 180 -4.38 -7.03 -2.18
CA LEU A 180 -2.99 -6.73 -1.82
C LEU A 180 -2.28 -5.85 -2.85
N GLU A 181 -2.56 -6.00 -4.14
CA GLU A 181 -2.04 -5.13 -5.19
C GLU A 181 -2.60 -3.71 -5.09
N LEU A 182 -3.86 -3.56 -4.67
CA LEU A 182 -4.42 -2.25 -4.34
C LEU A 182 -3.68 -1.60 -3.16
N ALA A 183 -3.38 -2.35 -2.10
CA ALA A 183 -2.56 -1.85 -1.00
C ALA A 183 -1.14 -1.44 -1.46
N ALA A 184 -0.52 -2.26 -2.31
CA ALA A 184 0.78 -1.97 -2.91
C ALA A 184 0.74 -0.73 -3.80
N LEU A 185 -0.33 -0.47 -4.55
CA LEU A 185 -0.50 0.75 -5.33
C LEU A 185 -0.42 1.99 -4.44
N PHE A 186 -1.14 1.99 -3.31
CA PHE A 186 -1.04 3.07 -2.31
C PHE A 186 0.35 3.19 -1.69
N GLN A 187 1.07 2.08 -1.55
CA GLN A 187 2.47 2.08 -1.14
C GLN A 187 3.35 2.85 -2.15
N PHE A 188 3.20 2.59 -3.44
CA PHE A 188 3.94 3.30 -4.49
C PHE A 188 3.56 4.78 -4.54
N SER A 189 2.28 5.12 -4.39
CA SER A 189 1.84 6.52 -4.25
C SER A 189 2.44 7.20 -3.02
N THR A 190 2.65 6.46 -1.93
CA THR A 190 3.31 6.96 -0.72
C THR A 190 4.80 7.22 -0.95
N VAL A 191 5.49 6.34 -1.67
CA VAL A 191 6.91 6.53 -2.03
C VAL A 191 7.08 7.67 -3.03
N TYR A 192 6.14 7.83 -3.96
CA TYR A 192 6.03 9.00 -4.83
C TYR A 192 5.89 10.29 -3.99
N ALA A 193 4.95 10.31 -3.04
CA ALA A 193 4.73 11.43 -2.14
C ALA A 193 5.98 11.76 -1.31
N PHE A 194 6.72 10.76 -0.83
CA PHE A 194 8.01 10.93 -0.16
C PHE A 194 9.03 11.64 -1.08
N ALA A 195 9.18 11.17 -2.32
CA ALA A 195 10.12 11.74 -3.29
C ALA A 195 9.78 13.20 -3.61
N ARG A 196 8.49 13.49 -3.84
CA ARG A 196 8.00 14.85 -4.08
C ARG A 196 8.19 15.75 -2.87
N LEU A 197 7.91 15.27 -1.66
CA LEU A 197 8.10 16.03 -0.42
C LEU A 197 9.57 16.41 -0.21
N CYS A 198 10.48 15.44 -0.29
CA CYS A 198 11.90 15.69 -0.14
C CYS A 198 12.47 16.55 -1.28
N GLY A 199 12.08 16.27 -2.53
CA GLY A 199 12.49 17.05 -3.69
C GLY A 199 12.00 18.51 -3.62
N SER A 200 10.78 18.74 -3.13
CA SER A 200 10.25 20.09 -2.93
C SER A 200 11.02 20.85 -1.86
N ILE A 201 11.41 20.18 -0.77
CA ILE A 201 12.25 20.78 0.28
C ILE A 201 13.64 21.14 -0.26
N LEU A 202 14.26 20.25 -1.04
CA LEU A 202 15.56 20.50 -1.66
C LEU A 202 15.51 21.63 -2.70
N SER A 203 14.35 21.86 -3.32
CA SER A 203 14.16 22.93 -4.31
C SER A 203 13.97 24.34 -3.73
N ASP A 204 13.76 24.48 -2.41
CA ASP A 204 13.60 25.80 -1.80
C ASP A 204 14.94 26.57 -1.86
N ARG A 205 15.08 27.43 -2.88
CA ARG A 205 16.30 28.18 -3.26
C ARG A 205 16.88 29.10 -2.17
N ALA A 206 16.17 29.29 -1.07
CA ALA A 206 16.65 30.09 0.06
C ALA A 206 18.02 29.63 0.58
N PHE A 207 18.41 28.38 0.30
CA PHE A 207 19.67 27.78 0.73
C PHE A 207 20.88 28.05 -0.15
N PHE A 208 20.70 28.35 -1.45
CA PHE A 208 21.83 28.64 -2.36
C PHE A 208 22.28 30.11 -2.33
N LYS A 209 21.78 30.91 -1.38
CA LYS A 209 22.02 32.36 -1.27
C LYS A 209 23.47 32.76 -0.95
N GLY A 210 24.41 31.82 -0.80
CA GLY A 210 25.76 32.08 -0.29
C GLY A 210 26.86 32.29 -1.33
N GLU A 211 26.94 31.47 -2.39
CA GLU A 211 28.13 31.46 -3.28
C GLU A 211 27.84 30.98 -4.72
N MET A 212 26.75 30.22 -4.94
CA MET A 212 26.31 29.75 -6.26
C MET A 212 25.00 30.44 -6.67
N ALA A 213 24.99 31.77 -6.73
CA ALA A 213 23.83 32.50 -7.22
C ALA A 213 23.87 32.54 -8.76
N GLY A 214 22.90 31.92 -9.43
CA GLY A 214 22.79 31.96 -10.89
C GLY A 214 22.20 30.70 -11.52
N GLU A 215 22.51 30.50 -12.81
CA GLU A 215 22.11 29.33 -13.61
C GLU A 215 22.63 28.02 -13.01
N ASP A 216 23.85 28.02 -12.46
CA ASP A 216 24.48 26.83 -11.86
C ASP A 216 23.67 26.22 -10.71
N ALA A 217 23.05 27.05 -9.85
CA ALA A 217 22.20 26.54 -8.77
C ALA A 217 20.88 25.95 -9.28
N ALA A 218 20.34 26.47 -10.38
CA ALA A 218 19.15 25.92 -11.00
C ALA A 218 19.45 24.55 -11.60
N GLU A 219 20.60 24.41 -12.29
CA GLU A 219 21.06 23.14 -12.84
C GLU A 219 21.35 22.11 -11.74
N TYR A 220 22.08 22.51 -10.69
CA TYR A 220 22.38 21.62 -9.56
C TYR A 220 21.11 21.15 -8.84
N THR A 221 20.12 22.02 -8.68
CA THR A 221 18.80 21.66 -8.11
C THR A 221 18.09 20.64 -8.99
N LEU A 222 18.13 20.82 -10.32
CA LEU A 222 17.53 19.89 -11.27
C LEU A 222 18.21 18.52 -11.23
N ILE A 223 19.55 18.50 -11.16
CA ILE A 223 20.35 17.27 -11.05
C ILE A 223 20.02 16.54 -9.76
N ILE A 224 19.98 17.21 -8.62
CA ILE A 224 19.62 16.59 -7.33
C ILE A 224 18.19 16.03 -7.39
N LYS A 225 17.23 16.79 -7.91
CA LYS A 225 15.83 16.37 -7.98
C LYS A 225 15.63 15.16 -8.90
N THR A 226 16.37 15.10 -10.00
CA THR A 226 16.20 14.05 -11.01
C THR A 226 17.09 12.85 -10.70
N ALA A 227 18.41 13.05 -10.63
CA ALA A 227 19.38 11.97 -10.43
C ALA A 227 19.34 11.41 -9.00
N GLY A 228 19.17 12.26 -7.99
CA GLY A 228 19.14 11.83 -6.59
C GLY A 228 17.96 10.89 -6.26
N PHE A 229 16.85 11.04 -6.98
CA PHE A 229 15.63 10.25 -6.81
C PHE A 229 15.40 9.23 -7.93
N LEU A 230 16.33 9.06 -8.87
CA LEU A 230 16.15 8.17 -10.04
C LEU A 230 15.74 6.75 -9.65
N GLY A 231 16.38 6.17 -8.63
CA GLY A 231 16.03 4.84 -8.13
C GLY A 231 14.62 4.76 -7.55
N VAL A 232 14.15 5.83 -6.90
CA VAL A 232 12.79 5.91 -6.35
C VAL A 232 11.76 6.07 -7.47
N TRP A 233 12.06 6.90 -8.47
CA TRP A 233 11.20 7.07 -9.65
C TRP A 233 11.06 5.76 -10.44
N ALA A 234 12.16 5.05 -10.67
CA ALA A 234 12.15 3.76 -11.34
C ALA A 234 11.33 2.73 -10.55
N PHE A 235 11.52 2.67 -9.23
CA PHE A 235 10.76 1.79 -8.35
C PHE A 235 9.25 2.07 -8.40
N VAL A 236 8.86 3.34 -8.30
CA VAL A 236 7.45 3.76 -8.35
C VAL A 236 6.83 3.45 -9.72
N ALA A 237 7.52 3.78 -10.82
CA ALA A 237 7.00 3.54 -12.16
C ALA A 237 6.81 2.04 -12.45
N VAL A 238 7.83 1.23 -12.19
CA VAL A 238 7.77 -0.23 -12.40
C VAL A 238 6.74 -0.86 -11.47
N GLY A 239 6.68 -0.43 -10.20
CA GLY A 239 5.71 -0.92 -9.22
C GLY A 239 4.27 -0.63 -9.60
N MET A 240 3.95 0.61 -9.99
CA MET A 240 2.58 0.97 -10.40
C MET A 240 2.14 0.19 -11.65
N VAL A 241 3.02 0.06 -12.65
CA VAL A 241 2.73 -0.72 -13.85
C VAL A 241 2.48 -2.20 -13.48
N ARG A 242 3.32 -2.78 -12.62
CA ARG A 242 3.15 -4.15 -12.10
C ARG A 242 1.80 -4.33 -11.41
N CYS A 243 1.41 -3.43 -10.49
CA CYS A 243 0.13 -3.50 -9.80
C CYS A 243 -1.05 -3.45 -10.76
N ILE A 244 -1.02 -2.52 -11.73
CA ILE A 244 -2.10 -2.38 -12.71
C ILE A 244 -2.22 -3.66 -13.54
N PHE A 245 -1.11 -4.20 -14.06
CA PHE A 245 -1.16 -5.46 -14.80
C PHE A 245 -1.65 -6.63 -13.94
N SER A 246 -1.19 -6.73 -12.70
CA SER A 246 -1.60 -7.79 -11.77
C SER A 246 -3.09 -7.72 -11.46
N PHE A 247 -3.61 -6.52 -11.23
CA PHE A 247 -5.04 -6.26 -11.03
C PHE A 247 -5.85 -6.64 -12.27
N LEU A 248 -5.41 -6.22 -13.47
CA LEU A 248 -6.11 -6.56 -14.72
C LEU A 248 -6.10 -8.07 -15.01
N ILE A 249 -5.01 -8.77 -14.70
CA ILE A 249 -4.91 -10.23 -14.82
C ILE A 249 -5.88 -10.89 -13.83
N ALA A 250 -5.88 -10.47 -12.57
CA ALA A 250 -6.80 -11.00 -11.55
C ALA A 250 -8.28 -10.79 -11.91
N GLU A 251 -8.64 -9.64 -12.47
CA GLU A 251 -9.99 -9.39 -12.99
C GLU A 251 -10.28 -10.24 -14.24
N ALA A 252 -9.32 -10.39 -15.16
CA ALA A 252 -9.47 -11.24 -16.34
C ALA A 252 -9.65 -12.72 -15.95
N GLU A 253 -9.01 -13.18 -14.88
CA GLU A 253 -9.17 -14.54 -14.35
C GLU A 253 -10.59 -14.83 -13.88
N GLN A 254 -11.44 -13.83 -13.61
CA GLN A 254 -12.86 -14.08 -13.31
C GLN A 254 -13.64 -14.58 -14.54
N PHE A 255 -13.19 -14.21 -15.75
CA PHE A 255 -13.83 -14.63 -16.99
C PHE A 255 -13.24 -15.94 -17.51
N GLU A 256 -14.10 -16.95 -17.70
CA GLU A 256 -13.69 -18.30 -18.14
C GLU A 256 -12.87 -18.27 -19.44
N THR A 257 -13.26 -17.42 -20.39
CA THR A 257 -12.59 -17.25 -21.69
C THR A 257 -11.11 -16.85 -21.58
N TYR A 258 -10.73 -16.12 -20.53
CA TYR A 258 -9.37 -15.58 -20.37
C TYR A 258 -8.56 -16.29 -19.29
N ALA A 259 -9.15 -17.21 -18.54
CA ALA A 259 -8.53 -17.86 -17.38
C ALA A 259 -7.20 -18.54 -17.72
N GLU A 260 -7.14 -19.32 -18.80
CA GLU A 260 -5.93 -20.04 -19.19
C GLU A 260 -4.82 -19.09 -19.66
N MET A 261 -5.19 -18.04 -20.41
CA MET A 261 -4.23 -17.03 -20.87
C MET A 261 -3.68 -16.23 -19.69
N ALA A 262 -4.54 -15.85 -18.76
CA ALA A 262 -4.19 -15.11 -17.56
C ALA A 262 -3.25 -15.92 -16.65
N SER A 263 -3.55 -17.19 -16.40
CA SER A 263 -2.69 -18.09 -15.62
C SER A 263 -1.30 -18.26 -16.23
N ARG A 264 -1.19 -18.49 -17.55
CA ARG A 264 0.10 -18.59 -18.24
C ARG A 264 0.90 -17.29 -18.20
N ALA A 265 0.23 -16.16 -18.37
CA ALA A 265 0.83 -14.84 -18.27
C ALA A 265 1.35 -14.58 -16.85
N GLN A 266 0.57 -14.97 -15.84
CA GLN A 266 0.91 -14.84 -14.43
C GLN A 266 2.15 -15.68 -14.08
N GLU A 267 2.19 -16.97 -14.42
CA GLU A 267 3.35 -17.82 -14.11
C GLU A 267 4.65 -17.30 -14.74
N THR A 268 4.58 -16.90 -16.01
CA THR A 268 5.76 -16.46 -16.77
C THR A 268 6.27 -15.09 -16.30
N ALA A 269 5.36 -14.13 -16.13
CA ALA A 269 5.74 -12.76 -15.81
C ALA A 269 6.17 -12.61 -14.34
N PHE A 270 5.47 -13.24 -13.39
CA PHE A 270 5.68 -12.94 -11.98
C PHE A 270 6.97 -13.51 -11.41
N GLN A 271 7.42 -14.70 -11.86
CA GLN A 271 8.61 -15.33 -11.27
C GLN A 271 9.88 -14.49 -11.51
N GLN A 272 10.07 -14.01 -12.74
CA GLN A 272 11.24 -13.20 -13.09
C GLN A 272 11.14 -11.80 -12.48
N VAL A 273 9.95 -11.19 -12.56
CA VAL A 273 9.72 -9.84 -12.05
C VAL A 273 9.87 -9.79 -10.54
N SER A 274 9.37 -10.77 -9.78
CA SER A 274 9.41 -10.75 -8.31
C SER A 274 10.84 -10.71 -7.75
N THR A 275 11.79 -11.39 -8.37
CA THR A 275 13.19 -11.38 -7.89
C THR A 275 13.85 -10.03 -8.14
N VAL A 276 13.72 -9.49 -9.35
CA VAL A 276 14.24 -8.17 -9.72
C VAL A 276 13.57 -7.09 -8.87
N PHE A 277 12.26 -7.21 -8.65
CA PHE A 277 11.47 -6.25 -7.91
C PHE A 277 11.88 -6.16 -6.44
N SER A 278 12.18 -7.29 -5.78
CA SER A 278 12.71 -7.25 -4.41
C SER A 278 14.09 -6.57 -4.34
N ALA A 279 14.96 -6.77 -5.33
CA ALA A 279 16.24 -6.07 -5.38
C ALA A 279 16.06 -4.56 -5.55
N ILE A 280 15.16 -4.13 -6.44
CA ILE A 280 14.81 -2.70 -6.62
C ILE A 280 14.18 -2.13 -5.35
N THR A 281 13.35 -2.89 -4.64
CA THR A 281 12.74 -2.47 -3.36
C THR A 281 13.81 -2.17 -2.32
N VAL A 282 14.79 -3.07 -2.15
CA VAL A 282 15.92 -2.87 -1.23
C VAL A 282 16.73 -1.63 -1.64
N LEU A 283 17.03 -1.46 -2.93
CA LEU A 283 17.73 -0.27 -3.44
C LEU A 283 16.94 1.02 -3.20
N CYS A 284 15.61 1.00 -3.37
CA CYS A 284 14.74 2.13 -3.06
C CYS A 284 14.81 2.48 -1.56
N VAL A 285 14.72 1.48 -0.67
CA VAL A 285 14.83 1.68 0.79
C VAL A 285 16.18 2.28 1.18
N ILE A 286 17.27 1.81 0.56
CA ILE A 286 18.63 2.36 0.76
C ILE A 286 18.69 3.81 0.26
N ASN A 287 18.17 4.10 -0.94
CA ASN A 287 18.15 5.46 -1.48
C ASN A 287 17.33 6.42 -0.61
N MET A 288 16.15 6.01 -0.14
CA MET A 288 15.34 6.77 0.82
C MET A 288 16.12 7.03 2.12
N ALA A 289 16.87 6.04 2.61
CA ALA A 289 17.71 6.19 3.81
C ALA A 289 18.83 7.22 3.61
N ILE A 290 19.46 7.23 2.44
CA ILE A 290 20.50 8.21 2.07
C ILE A 290 19.90 9.62 2.00
N ILE A 291 18.77 9.80 1.31
CA ILE A 291 18.07 11.09 1.19
C ILE A 291 17.70 11.64 2.58
N CYS A 292 17.13 10.79 3.45
CA CYS A 292 16.78 11.19 4.81
C CYS A 292 18.00 11.54 5.70
N ARG A 293 19.22 11.18 5.26
CA ARG A 293 20.46 11.49 5.98
C ARG A 293 21.11 12.80 5.52
N MET A 294 20.70 13.36 4.38
CA MET A 294 21.18 14.66 3.90
C MET A 294 20.90 15.76 4.93
N SER A 295 21.88 16.63 5.18
CA SER A 295 21.77 17.74 6.14
C SER A 295 20.55 18.61 5.85
N PHE A 296 20.35 18.98 4.59
CA PHE A 296 19.22 19.81 4.15
C PHE A 296 17.84 19.25 4.55
N ILE A 297 17.67 17.93 4.41
CA ILE A 297 16.42 17.26 4.80
C ILE A 297 16.30 17.19 6.33
N LYS A 298 17.40 16.95 7.05
CA LYS A 298 17.40 16.91 8.53
C LYS A 298 17.07 18.27 9.16
N ASP A 299 17.55 19.36 8.56
CA ASP A 299 17.35 20.71 9.07
C ASP A 299 15.89 21.13 8.96
N LYS A 300 15.20 20.72 7.90
CA LYS A 300 13.76 20.97 7.71
C LYS A 300 12.88 19.95 8.41
N ILE A 301 13.18 18.68 8.24
CA ILE A 301 12.46 17.57 8.87
C ILE A 301 13.38 16.98 9.93
N GLN A 302 13.30 17.53 11.15
CA GLN A 302 14.08 17.02 12.28
C GLN A 302 13.85 15.51 12.44
N LYS A 303 14.94 14.75 12.49
CA LYS A 303 14.91 13.27 12.56
C LYS A 303 14.15 12.61 11.40
N ALA A 304 14.27 13.14 10.17
CA ALA A 304 13.65 12.59 8.96
C ALA A 304 13.81 11.07 8.81
N ASN A 305 15.00 10.52 9.05
CA ASN A 305 15.23 9.07 8.98
C ASN A 305 14.32 8.29 9.94
N GLN A 306 14.05 8.77 11.15
CA GLN A 306 13.11 8.08 12.04
C GLN A 306 11.68 8.23 11.52
N LYS A 307 11.28 9.43 11.11
CA LYS A 307 9.93 9.71 10.59
C LYS A 307 9.52 8.87 9.38
N PHE A 308 10.46 8.54 8.48
CA PHE A 308 10.21 7.66 7.33
C PHE A 308 10.65 6.20 7.54
N MET A 309 11.02 5.80 8.76
CA MET A 309 11.34 4.40 9.04
C MET A 309 10.10 3.50 8.93
N GLY A 310 8.93 3.96 9.41
CA GLY A 310 7.69 3.19 9.31
C GLY A 310 7.31 2.85 7.86
N THR A 311 7.42 3.81 6.94
CA THR A 311 7.22 3.59 5.51
C THR A 311 8.15 2.53 4.95
N ARG A 312 9.45 2.60 5.30
CA ARG A 312 10.45 1.63 4.83
C ARG A 312 10.24 0.23 5.40
N LEU A 313 9.80 0.14 6.65
CA LEU A 313 9.48 -1.15 7.26
C LEU A 313 8.35 -1.83 6.50
N LEU A 314 7.27 -1.10 6.16
CA LEU A 314 6.15 -1.67 5.43
C LEU A 314 6.51 -2.03 3.97
N LEU A 315 7.36 -1.23 3.31
CA LEU A 315 7.90 -1.57 1.98
C LEU A 315 8.61 -2.93 2.00
N LEU A 316 9.42 -3.17 3.03
CA LEU A 316 10.14 -4.44 3.19
C LEU A 316 9.19 -5.57 3.59
N ALA A 317 8.25 -5.31 4.50
CA ALA A 317 7.25 -6.28 4.92
C ALA A 317 6.45 -6.83 3.73
N GLY A 318 5.87 -5.96 2.91
CA GLY A 318 5.02 -6.36 1.79
C GLY A 318 5.71 -7.36 0.85
N GLU A 319 6.99 -7.16 0.55
CA GLU A 319 7.74 -8.00 -0.40
C GLU A 319 8.46 -9.19 0.24
N ILE A 320 9.11 -8.97 1.39
CA ILE A 320 9.97 -9.98 2.02
C ILE A 320 9.14 -10.97 2.84
N GLN A 321 8.10 -10.51 3.52
CA GLN A 321 7.30 -11.35 4.40
C GLN A 321 6.61 -12.48 3.61
N ALA A 322 6.08 -12.20 2.42
CA ALA A 322 5.47 -13.22 1.56
C ALA A 322 6.48 -14.32 1.19
N LYS A 323 7.74 -13.95 0.90
CA LYS A 323 8.82 -14.90 0.59
C LYS A 323 9.24 -15.72 1.81
N ILE A 324 9.32 -15.09 2.98
CA ILE A 324 9.61 -15.78 4.24
C ILE A 324 8.52 -16.81 4.52
N VAL A 325 7.25 -16.43 4.37
CA VAL A 325 6.12 -17.34 4.60
C VAL A 325 6.12 -18.48 3.59
N ALA A 326 6.38 -18.22 2.31
CA ALA A 326 6.50 -19.25 1.28
C ALA A 326 7.61 -20.27 1.59
N ALA A 327 8.65 -19.89 2.34
CA ALA A 327 9.69 -20.81 2.80
C ALA A 327 9.19 -21.87 3.79
N PHE A 328 8.05 -21.63 4.45
CA PHE A 328 7.40 -22.54 5.40
C PHE A 328 6.16 -23.24 4.80
N THR A 329 5.87 -23.02 3.53
CA THR A 329 4.71 -23.60 2.85
C THR A 329 5.08 -24.91 2.16
N VAL A 330 4.35 -25.98 2.48
CA VAL A 330 4.63 -27.32 1.95
C VAL A 330 4.43 -27.34 0.43
N GLY A 331 5.40 -27.89 -0.29
CA GLY A 331 5.36 -28.00 -1.75
C GLY A 331 6.08 -26.88 -2.48
N SER A 332 6.33 -25.75 -1.83
CA SER A 332 7.08 -24.64 -2.43
C SER A 332 8.53 -25.02 -2.74
N ALA A 333 9.10 -24.43 -3.80
CA ALA A 333 10.50 -24.64 -4.15
C ALA A 333 11.45 -24.18 -3.03
N LEU A 334 11.07 -23.11 -2.31
CA LEU A 334 11.85 -22.54 -1.22
C LEU A 334 11.81 -23.44 0.03
N TYR A 335 10.67 -24.06 0.33
CA TYR A 335 10.55 -25.03 1.42
C TYR A 335 11.48 -26.21 1.22
N LYS A 336 11.60 -26.74 -0.01
CA LYS A 336 12.55 -27.84 -0.31
C LYS A 336 14.00 -27.45 -0.03
N GLN A 337 14.38 -26.22 -0.39
CA GLN A 337 15.72 -25.71 -0.11
C GLN A 337 15.95 -25.51 1.39
N VAL A 338 14.96 -24.94 2.09
CA VAL A 338 15.04 -24.66 3.52
C VAL A 338 15.03 -25.94 4.35
N ASP A 339 14.23 -26.95 4.00
CA ASP A 339 14.22 -28.27 4.65
C ASP A 339 15.59 -28.97 4.55
N GLN A 340 16.24 -28.89 3.39
CA GLN A 340 17.60 -29.44 3.20
C GLN A 340 18.62 -28.78 4.14
N HIS A 341 18.58 -27.45 4.28
CA HIS A 341 19.48 -26.71 5.17
C HIS A 341 19.10 -26.89 6.65
N ALA A 342 17.82 -26.98 6.97
CA ALA A 342 17.35 -27.12 8.34
C ALA A 342 17.67 -28.48 8.95
N LYS A 343 17.69 -29.54 8.13
CA LYS A 343 18.22 -30.85 8.51
C LYS A 343 19.66 -30.78 9.01
N GLN A 344 20.47 -29.84 8.47
CA GLN A 344 21.85 -29.63 8.91
C GLN A 344 21.92 -28.81 10.23
N LEU A 345 20.97 -27.90 10.46
CA LEU A 345 20.95 -27.01 11.63
C LEU A 345 20.14 -27.52 12.82
N HIS A 346 19.54 -28.71 12.73
CA HIS A 346 18.63 -29.28 13.75
C HIS A 346 17.46 -28.35 14.15
N PHE A 347 17.06 -27.43 13.27
CA PHE A 347 15.96 -26.52 13.55
C PHE A 347 14.61 -27.22 13.26
N PRO A 348 13.61 -27.17 14.15
CA PRO A 348 12.36 -27.93 14.02
C PRO A 348 11.37 -27.30 13.01
N ILE A 349 11.79 -27.14 11.75
CA ILE A 349 10.95 -26.62 10.65
C ILE A 349 9.72 -27.49 10.40
N HIS A 350 9.83 -28.80 10.63
CA HIS A 350 8.73 -29.75 10.45
C HIS A 350 7.46 -29.41 11.26
N LYS A 351 7.56 -28.59 12.32
CA LYS A 351 6.38 -28.12 13.08
C LYS A 351 5.62 -27.00 12.38
N TRP A 352 6.29 -26.31 11.45
CA TRP A 352 5.82 -25.15 10.70
C TRP A 352 5.56 -25.54 9.23
N ASN A 353 4.71 -26.53 9.04
CA ASN A 353 4.24 -26.97 7.73
C ASN A 353 2.88 -26.36 7.43
N PHE A 354 2.85 -25.25 6.69
CA PHE A 354 1.59 -24.61 6.27
C PHE A 354 1.11 -25.17 4.93
N SER A 355 -0.21 -25.33 4.76
CA SER A 355 -0.80 -25.34 3.42
C SER A 355 -0.74 -23.94 2.80
N ASP A 356 -0.96 -23.82 1.49
CA ASP A 356 -0.92 -22.54 0.79
C ASP A 356 -1.92 -21.55 1.43
N GLU A 357 -3.15 -21.97 1.69
CA GLU A 357 -4.19 -21.19 2.34
C GLU A 357 -3.78 -20.74 3.75
N GLN A 358 -3.24 -21.66 4.56
CA GLN A 358 -2.76 -21.35 5.92
C GLN A 358 -1.61 -20.33 5.90
N ALA A 359 -0.70 -20.46 4.92
CA ALA A 359 0.41 -19.56 4.72
C ALA A 359 -0.08 -18.14 4.38
N HIS A 360 -1.03 -18.01 3.44
CA HIS A 360 -1.65 -16.72 3.13
C HIS A 360 -2.36 -16.11 4.35
N LEU A 361 -3.11 -16.90 5.10
CA LEU A 361 -3.78 -16.44 6.32
C LEU A 361 -2.79 -15.96 7.38
N PHE A 362 -1.67 -16.67 7.56
CA PHE A 362 -0.59 -16.29 8.47
C PHE A 362 0.09 -15.00 8.01
N HIS A 363 0.38 -14.86 6.72
CA HIS A 363 0.94 -13.65 6.13
C HIS A 363 0.04 -12.42 6.39
N LEU A 364 -1.26 -12.51 6.07
CA LEU A 364 -2.19 -11.42 6.31
C LEU A 364 -2.29 -11.04 7.80
N SER A 365 -2.27 -12.04 8.68
CA SER A 365 -2.33 -11.82 10.13
C SER A 365 -1.10 -11.06 10.64
N LEU A 366 0.11 -11.42 10.18
CA LEU A 366 1.34 -10.71 10.50
C LEU A 366 1.31 -9.28 9.96
N LEU A 367 0.87 -9.09 8.71
CA LEU A 367 0.80 -7.78 8.07
C LEU A 367 -0.10 -6.80 8.84
N ASN A 368 -1.22 -7.26 9.38
CA ASN A 368 -2.10 -6.45 10.24
C ASN A 368 -1.40 -5.99 11.53
N PHE A 369 -0.66 -6.88 12.21
CA PHE A 369 0.11 -6.51 13.40
C PHE A 369 1.25 -5.55 13.07
N GLU A 370 1.93 -5.75 11.94
CA GLU A 370 2.97 -4.85 11.48
C GLU A 370 2.43 -3.46 11.15
N CYS A 371 1.23 -3.36 10.55
CA CYS A 371 0.54 -2.09 10.37
C CYS A 371 0.27 -1.38 11.70
N LEU A 372 -0.10 -2.12 12.76
CA LEU A 372 -0.27 -1.58 14.12
C LEU A 372 1.05 -1.07 14.71
N VAL A 373 2.15 -1.82 14.55
CA VAL A 373 3.47 -1.36 15.00
C VAL A 373 3.89 -0.10 14.24
N VAL A 374 3.71 -0.07 12.91
CA VAL A 374 4.09 1.06 12.06
C VAL A 374 3.27 2.31 12.39
N VAL A 375 1.96 2.21 12.61
CA VAL A 375 1.14 3.40 12.89
C VAL A 375 1.43 3.98 14.28
N ILE A 376 1.69 3.13 15.29
CA ILE A 376 2.14 3.58 16.62
C ILE A 376 3.50 4.27 16.50
N TYR A 377 4.43 3.64 15.78
CA TYR A 377 5.76 4.20 15.52
C TYR A 377 5.65 5.55 14.81
N ASN A 378 4.82 5.65 13.77
CA ASN A 378 4.57 6.89 13.05
C ASN A 378 4.00 7.96 13.99
N LEU A 379 3.00 7.64 14.83
CA LEU A 379 2.48 8.60 15.81
C LEU A 379 3.60 9.18 16.70
N VAL A 380 4.47 8.32 17.23
CA VAL A 380 5.58 8.74 18.11
C VAL A 380 6.63 9.55 17.33
N ALA A 381 7.06 9.07 16.17
CA ALA A 381 8.09 9.72 15.37
C ALA A 381 7.65 11.10 14.84
N TRP A 382 6.36 11.26 14.55
CA TRP A 382 5.79 12.48 13.99
C TRP A 382 5.22 13.44 15.04
N PHE A 383 5.04 13.03 16.30
CA PHE A 383 4.47 13.84 17.39
C PHE A 383 5.10 15.23 17.53
N ASN A 384 6.44 15.30 17.45
CA ASN A 384 7.22 16.53 17.58
C ASN A 384 7.46 17.26 16.25
N LEU A 385 6.69 16.98 15.19
CA LEU A 385 6.83 17.74 13.95
C LEU A 385 6.30 19.16 14.14
N ASP A 386 7.19 20.11 13.97
CA ASP A 386 6.86 21.50 13.78
C ASP A 386 6.61 21.77 12.29
N LEU A 387 5.35 22.04 11.97
CA LEU A 387 4.88 22.23 10.60
C LEU A 387 5.34 23.58 10.01
N GLU A 388 5.63 24.56 10.85
CA GLU A 388 6.04 25.90 10.44
C GLU A 388 7.51 25.91 10.04
N THR A 389 8.39 25.40 10.91
CA THR A 389 9.84 25.33 10.63
C THR A 389 10.19 24.34 9.52
N SER A 390 9.39 23.29 9.35
CA SER A 390 9.62 22.29 8.29
C SER A 390 9.29 22.76 6.87
N GLY A 391 8.60 23.90 6.72
CA GLY A 391 8.19 24.39 5.40
C GLY A 391 7.13 23.52 4.71
N VAL A 392 6.49 22.59 5.44
CA VAL A 392 5.37 21.77 4.94
C VAL A 392 4.14 22.65 4.71
N LEU A 393 3.99 23.73 5.48
CA LEU A 393 2.91 24.70 5.35
C LEU A 393 3.19 25.84 4.35
N ASN A 394 4.16 25.67 3.44
CA ASN A 394 4.48 26.71 2.46
C ASN A 394 3.30 26.90 1.47
N PHE A 395 2.45 27.88 1.76
CA PHE A 395 1.35 28.29 0.93
C PHE A 395 1.88 29.07 -0.27
N LYS A 396 1.82 28.47 -1.46
CA LYS A 396 1.92 29.28 -2.68
C LYS A 396 0.74 30.27 -2.70
N PRO A 397 0.96 31.56 -3.03
CA PRO A 397 -0.13 32.48 -3.27
C PRO A 397 -1.06 31.82 -4.28
N LEU A 398 -2.38 31.91 -4.05
CA LEU A 398 -3.34 31.60 -5.10
C LEU A 398 -3.12 32.66 -6.18
N THR A 399 -2.21 32.40 -7.13
CA THR A 399 -2.17 33.18 -8.36
C THR A 399 -3.57 33.08 -8.90
N ARG A 400 -4.24 34.23 -8.91
CA ARG A 400 -5.52 34.35 -9.56
C ARG A 400 -5.17 34.16 -11.02
N ASP A 401 -5.18 32.92 -11.49
CA ASP A 401 -5.08 32.51 -12.91
C ASP A 401 -6.33 32.97 -13.67
N GLY A 402 -6.88 34.12 -13.26
CA GLY A 402 -7.82 34.92 -13.99
C GLY A 402 -7.03 35.65 -15.05
N ASN A 403 -7.01 35.01 -16.21
CA ASN A 403 -7.16 35.52 -17.55
C ASN A 403 -8.12 36.74 -17.69
N ALA A 404 -7.98 37.77 -16.84
CA ALA A 404 -8.91 38.87 -16.68
C ALA A 404 -8.34 40.23 -17.13
N GLY A 405 -7.17 40.27 -17.77
CA GLY A 405 -6.50 41.53 -18.10
C GLY A 405 -5.93 41.70 -19.51
N ASN A 406 -5.67 40.63 -20.28
CA ASN A 406 -4.89 40.76 -21.51
C ASN A 406 -5.69 40.72 -22.83
N ALA A 407 -6.96 41.10 -22.80
CA ALA A 407 -7.75 41.33 -24.02
C ALA A 407 -7.48 42.72 -24.67
N GLY A 408 -6.49 43.48 -24.21
CA GLY A 408 -6.33 44.89 -24.56
C GLY A 408 -5.05 45.32 -25.29
N ASN A 409 -4.10 44.42 -25.61
CA ASN A 409 -2.88 44.86 -26.29
C ASN A 409 -2.30 43.81 -27.25
N ALA A 410 -2.97 43.64 -28.39
CA ALA A 410 -2.39 43.02 -29.58
C ALA A 410 -1.45 44.04 -30.23
N GLY A 411 -0.21 44.10 -29.75
CA GLY A 411 0.79 45.08 -30.22
C GLY A 411 2.21 44.55 -30.10
N ASN A 412 2.61 43.73 -31.07
CA ASN A 412 3.93 43.65 -31.68
C ASN A 412 5.18 43.46 -30.78
N GLY A 413 5.86 42.31 -30.91
CA GLY A 413 7.25 42.17 -30.47
C GLY A 413 7.62 40.76 -30.00
N GLY A 414 8.38 40.04 -30.81
CA GLY A 414 8.73 38.63 -30.62
C GLY A 414 9.70 38.33 -29.47
N GLY A 415 9.62 37.10 -28.98
CA GLY A 415 10.54 36.50 -28.01
C GLY A 415 9.80 35.73 -26.91
N GLY A 416 9.23 34.56 -27.24
CA GLY A 416 8.48 33.76 -26.26
C GLY A 416 8.62 32.26 -26.53
N GLY A 417 9.60 31.61 -25.90
CA GLY A 417 9.81 30.16 -25.98
C GLY A 417 10.02 29.45 -24.64
N GLU A 418 10.19 30.16 -23.52
CA GLU A 418 10.57 29.53 -22.24
C GLU A 418 9.46 29.41 -21.20
N ASN A 419 8.39 30.21 -21.27
CA ASN A 419 7.32 30.15 -20.28
C ASN A 419 6.36 28.96 -20.44
N GLU A 420 6.35 28.29 -21.59
CA GLU A 420 5.41 27.18 -21.86
C GLU A 420 5.84 25.86 -21.22
N LYS A 421 7.14 25.66 -20.96
CA LYS A 421 7.66 24.41 -20.37
C LYS A 421 7.37 24.30 -18.86
N SER A 422 7.20 25.41 -18.15
CA SER A 422 6.86 25.39 -16.72
C SER A 422 5.42 24.94 -16.48
N THR A 423 4.49 25.33 -17.35
CA THR A 423 3.05 25.07 -17.19
C THR A 423 2.69 23.60 -17.43
N LEU A 424 3.42 22.92 -18.33
CA LEU A 424 3.22 21.51 -18.66
C LEU A 424 3.64 20.56 -17.51
N LEU A 425 4.66 20.93 -16.73
CA LEU A 425 5.10 20.17 -15.56
C LEU A 425 4.14 20.31 -14.37
N ASP A 426 3.50 21.47 -14.20
CA ASP A 426 2.49 21.69 -13.16
C ASP A 426 1.14 21.05 -13.51
N ALA A 427 0.84 20.81 -14.80
CA ALA A 427 -0.36 20.08 -15.24
C ALA A 427 -0.30 18.57 -14.98
N MET A 428 0.90 18.00 -14.81
CA MET A 428 1.10 16.58 -14.45
C MET A 428 1.08 16.34 -12.92
N ASP A 429 0.84 17.38 -12.11
CA ASP A 429 0.86 17.33 -10.63
C ASP A 429 -0.53 17.07 -9.99
N PHE A 430 -1.50 16.56 -10.77
CA PHE A 430 -2.85 16.22 -10.31
C PHE A 430 -3.03 14.76 -9.92
#